data_AF-A0A2Z6ZYQ3-F1
#
_entry.id   AF-A0A2Z6ZYQ3-F1
#
_cell.length_a   1.000
_cell.length_b   1.000
_cell.length_c   1.000
_cell.angle_alpha   90.00
_cell.angle_beta   90.00
_cell.angle_gamma   90.00
#
_symmetry.space_group_name_H-M   'P 1'
#
loop_
_entity.id
_entity.type
_entity.pdbx_description
1 polymer ?
#
loop_
_entity_poly.entity_id
_entity_poly.type
_entity_poly.pdbx_seq_one_letter_code
_entity_poly.pdbx_strand_id
1 'polypeptide(L)'
;KAYVVFIGREPGVYERWSDACKQVSGFRGSCYKGFETKEDAEEAYRSFTQAPDATKVEEECECEKTSTSSTSRPHRHKNSQKLMKVLRDLAIEIHNHAARMEKVVEEIGQILEDMQLNDEE
;
A
#
# COMPACT_ATOMS: atom_id res chain seq x y z
N LYS A 1 4.12 -21.36 23.16
CA LYS A 1 3.46 -20.56 22.09
C LYS A 1 2.03 -21.04 21.96
N ALA A 2 1.07 -20.14 22.13
CA ALA A 2 -0.34 -20.36 21.90
C ALA A 2 -0.84 -19.36 20.85
N TYR A 3 -1.95 -19.67 20.19
CA TYR A 3 -2.51 -18.87 19.10
C TYR A 3 -3.98 -18.62 19.38
N VAL A 4 -4.39 -17.36 19.31
CA VAL A 4 -5.79 -16.97 19.46
C VAL A 4 -6.33 -16.60 18.10
N VAL A 5 -7.46 -17.18 17.72
CA VAL A 5 -8.25 -16.78 16.56
C VAL A 5 -9.43 -15.97 17.07
N PHE A 6 -9.39 -14.66 16.86
CA PHE A 6 -10.49 -13.76 17.20
C PHE A 6 -11.59 -13.80 16.15
N ILE A 7 -11.17 -13.82 14.87
CA ILE A 7 -12.06 -13.87 13.72
C ILE A 7 -11.55 -14.94 12.76
N GLY A 8 -12.37 -15.93 12.47
CA GLY A 8 -12.04 -17.05 11.60
C GLY A 8 -13.24 -17.98 11.44
N ARG A 9 -13.01 -19.16 10.84
CA ARG A 9 -14.04 -20.19 10.73
C ARG A 9 -14.51 -20.68 12.10
N GLU A 10 -13.55 -21.00 12.97
CA GLU A 10 -13.77 -21.36 14.36
C GLU A 10 -12.89 -20.44 15.23
N PRO A 11 -13.47 -19.41 15.88
CA PRO A 11 -12.77 -18.59 16.87
C PRO A 11 -12.45 -19.40 18.14
N GLY A 12 -11.27 -19.16 18.71
CA GLY A 12 -10.81 -19.89 19.90
C GLY A 12 -9.31 -19.81 20.12
N VAL A 13 -8.85 -20.50 21.18
CA VAL A 13 -7.43 -20.62 21.53
C VAL A 13 -6.90 -21.98 21.06
N TYR A 14 -5.77 -21.96 20.36
CA TYR A 14 -5.12 -23.11 19.76
C TYR A 14 -3.69 -23.24 20.24
N GLU A 15 -3.24 -24.46 20.55
CA GLU A 15 -1.87 -24.74 20.97
C GLU A 15 -0.91 -24.92 19.79
N ARG A 16 -1.46 -25.16 18.59
CA ARG A 16 -0.70 -25.44 17.36
C ARG A 16 -1.07 -24.45 16.26
N TRP A 17 -0.04 -23.89 15.62
CA TRP A 17 -0.24 -23.02 14.45
C TRP A 17 -0.95 -23.73 13.30
N SER A 18 -0.70 -25.03 13.09
CA SER A 18 -1.35 -25.78 12.00
C SER A 18 -2.87 -25.77 12.12
N ASP A 19 -3.40 -25.82 13.34
CA ASP A 19 -4.83 -25.84 13.59
C ASP A 19 -5.43 -24.44 13.49
N ALA A 20 -4.76 -23.42 14.06
CA ALA A 20 -5.16 -22.02 13.89
C ALA A 20 -5.14 -21.57 12.41
N CYS A 21 -4.10 -21.99 11.66
CA CYS A 21 -3.91 -21.67 10.25
C CYS A 21 -5.07 -22.20 9.39
N LYS A 22 -5.59 -23.40 9.66
CA LYS A 22 -6.76 -23.93 8.95
C LYS A 22 -8.01 -23.04 9.12
N GLN A 23 -8.13 -22.36 10.26
CA GLN A 23 -9.28 -21.51 10.57
C GLN A 23 -9.19 -20.13 9.93
N VAL A 24 -7.97 -19.60 9.77
CA VAL A 24 -7.74 -18.26 9.18
C VAL A 24 -7.43 -18.30 7.69
N SER A 25 -6.84 -19.40 7.20
CA SER A 25 -6.43 -19.54 5.80
C SER A 25 -7.63 -19.51 4.86
N GLY A 26 -7.59 -18.55 3.93
CA GLY A 26 -8.67 -18.30 2.98
C GLY A 26 -9.93 -17.67 3.58
N PHE A 27 -9.93 -17.28 4.86
CA PHE A 27 -11.06 -16.59 5.48
C PHE A 27 -10.89 -15.07 5.35
N ARG A 28 -11.84 -14.39 4.68
CA ARG A 28 -11.76 -12.94 4.50
C ARG A 28 -11.96 -12.23 5.84
N GLY A 29 -11.00 -11.38 6.20
CA GLY A 29 -11.04 -10.61 7.46
C GLY A 29 -10.67 -11.44 8.68
N SER A 30 -9.95 -12.55 8.52
CA SER A 30 -9.46 -13.31 9.66
C SER A 30 -8.52 -12.48 10.53
N CYS A 31 -8.67 -12.57 11.85
CA CYS A 31 -7.74 -11.96 12.82
C CYS A 31 -7.31 -13.01 13.83
N TYR A 32 -5.99 -13.10 14.03
CA TYR A 32 -5.37 -13.97 15.00
C TYR A 32 -4.16 -13.29 15.63
N LYS A 33 -3.75 -13.77 16.81
CA LYS A 33 -2.52 -13.32 17.49
C LYS A 33 -1.82 -14.47 18.18
N GLY A 34 -0.49 -14.48 18.11
CA GLY A 34 0.36 -15.46 18.81
C GLY A 34 0.81 -14.92 20.16
N PHE A 35 0.83 -15.78 21.16
CA PHE A 35 1.29 -15.50 22.53
C PHE A 35 2.34 -16.54 22.94
N GLU A 36 3.20 -16.19 23.89
CA GLU A 36 4.22 -17.12 24.39
C GLU A 36 3.60 -18.17 25.33
N THR A 37 2.67 -17.75 26.19
CA THR A 37 1.94 -18.54 27.19
C THR A 37 0.51 -18.82 26.76
N LYS A 38 -0.12 -19.84 27.35
CA LYS A 38 -1.52 -20.19 27.08
C LYS A 38 -2.48 -19.27 27.83
N GLU A 39 -2.06 -18.85 29.02
CA GLU A 39 -2.78 -17.96 29.91
C GLU A 39 -3.04 -16.60 29.24
N ASP A 40 -2.00 -16.00 28.62
CA ASP A 40 -2.13 -14.72 27.90
C ASP A 40 -3.08 -14.85 26.70
N ALA A 41 -3.03 -15.99 26.00
CA ALA A 41 -3.91 -16.28 24.88
C ALA A 41 -5.38 -16.39 25.32
N GLU A 42 -5.65 -17.08 26.42
CA GLU A 42 -7.00 -17.20 26.99
C GLU A 42 -7.51 -15.88 27.54
N GLU A 43 -6.66 -15.06 28.16
CA GLU A 43 -7.03 -13.72 28.62
C GLU A 43 -7.36 -12.78 27.45
N ALA A 44 -6.56 -12.81 26.38
CA ALA A 44 -6.83 -12.04 25.18
C ALA A 44 -8.16 -12.46 24.52
N TYR A 45 -8.42 -13.76 24.39
CA TYR A 45 -9.68 -14.27 23.84
C TYR A 45 -10.88 -13.89 24.71
N ARG A 46 -10.76 -14.02 26.04
CA ARG A 46 -11.80 -13.61 26.99
C ARG A 46 -12.10 -12.12 26.89
N SER A 47 -11.06 -11.28 26.85
CA SER A 47 -11.20 -9.83 26.70
C SER A 47 -11.93 -9.46 25.41
N PHE A 48 -11.62 -10.15 24.30
CA PHE A 48 -12.31 -9.98 23.03
C PHE A 48 -13.81 -10.36 23.11
N THR A 49 -14.15 -11.49 23.76
CA THR A 49 -15.55 -11.91 23.90
C THR A 49 -16.38 -11.08 24.88
N GLN A 50 -15.73 -10.46 25.87
CA GLN A 50 -16.39 -9.68 26.92
C GLN A 50 -16.62 -8.21 26.54
N ALA A 51 -16.08 -7.75 25.42
CA ALA A 51 -16.32 -6.41 24.88
C ALA A 51 -17.30 -6.47 23.69
N PRO A 52 -18.62 -6.60 23.91
CA PRO A 52 -19.60 -6.52 22.82
C PRO A 52 -19.87 -5.07 22.34
N ASP A 53 -19.23 -4.05 22.93
CA ASP A 53 -19.47 -2.66 22.53
C ASP A 53 -18.48 -2.19 21.46
N ALA A 54 -19.03 -2.03 20.27
CA ALA A 54 -18.33 -1.75 19.04
C ALA A 54 -17.76 -0.33 19.03
N THR A 55 -16.52 -0.13 19.45
CA THR A 55 -15.73 1.01 18.95
C THR A 55 -14.23 0.79 19.16
N LYS A 56 -13.52 0.53 18.06
CA LYS A 56 -12.07 0.65 17.89
C LYS A 56 -11.21 -0.28 18.76
N VAL A 57 -11.06 -1.52 18.30
CA VAL A 57 -9.76 -2.18 18.40
C VAL A 57 -9.18 -2.25 16.99
N GLU A 58 -8.63 -1.12 16.54
CA GLU A 58 -7.63 -1.09 15.47
C GLU A 58 -6.31 -1.63 16.04
N GLU A 59 -6.32 -2.87 16.52
CA GLU A 59 -5.08 -3.58 16.75
C GLU A 59 -4.84 -4.41 15.50
N GLU A 60 -4.04 -3.83 14.61
CA GLU A 60 -3.54 -4.44 13.40
C GLU A 60 -2.98 -5.83 13.76
N CYS A 61 -3.70 -6.88 13.35
CA CYS A 61 -3.28 -8.26 13.57
C CYS A 61 -1.94 -8.42 12.81
N GLU A 62 -0.82 -8.33 13.52
CA GLU A 62 0.51 -8.47 12.93
C GLU A 62 0.72 -9.95 12.58
N CYS A 63 0.21 -10.33 11.41
CA CYS A 63 0.50 -11.60 10.79
C CYS A 63 1.97 -11.60 10.37
N GLU A 64 2.84 -12.05 11.27
CA GLU A 64 4.24 -12.28 10.91
C GLU A 64 4.32 -13.22 9.70
N LYS A 65 5.01 -12.70 8.70
CA LYS A 65 5.00 -13.12 7.30
C LYS A 65 5.55 -14.54 7.16
N THR A 66 4.67 -15.50 6.91
CA THR A 66 5.05 -16.77 6.26
C THR A 66 4.27 -16.92 4.95
N SER A 67 4.90 -16.39 3.89
CA SER A 67 4.90 -16.94 2.53
C SER A 67 3.59 -17.47 1.95
N THR A 68 2.59 -16.63 1.69
CA THR A 68 1.66 -16.88 0.57
C THR A 68 1.30 -15.57 -0.13
N SER A 69 1.63 -15.51 -1.42
CA SER A 69 1.31 -14.42 -2.33
C SER A 69 -0.18 -14.38 -2.62
N SER A 70 -0.90 -13.38 -2.11
CA SER A 70 -2.17 -12.93 -2.68
C SER A 70 -2.55 -11.52 -2.22
N THR A 71 -2.32 -10.59 -3.15
CA THR A 71 -2.99 -9.30 -3.39
C THR A 71 -3.91 -8.78 -2.29
N SER A 72 -3.41 -7.84 -1.49
CA SER A 72 -4.25 -6.88 -0.76
C SER A 72 -3.55 -5.52 -0.72
N ARG A 73 -4.16 -4.58 -1.45
CA ARG A 73 -3.92 -3.12 -1.60
C ARG A 73 -2.64 -2.53 -0.98
N PRO A 74 -1.79 -1.83 -1.76
CA PRO A 74 -0.55 -1.28 -1.25
C PRO A 74 -0.83 -0.15 -0.26
N HIS A 75 -0.43 -0.35 1.00
CA HIS A 75 -0.29 0.72 1.98
C HIS A 75 0.83 1.65 1.49
N ARG A 76 0.44 2.75 0.83
CA ARG A 76 1.33 3.70 0.18
C ARG A 76 2.13 4.48 1.23
N HIS A 77 3.28 3.91 1.61
CA HIS A 77 4.28 4.53 2.47
C HIS A 77 4.54 5.99 2.06
N LYS A 78 4.43 6.92 3.02
CA LYS A 78 4.40 8.38 2.77
C LYS A 78 5.67 8.93 2.10
N ASN A 79 6.83 8.26 2.21
CA ASN A 79 8.05 8.79 1.58
C ASN A 79 8.12 8.44 0.08
N SER A 80 7.51 7.34 -0.38
CA SER A 80 7.36 7.08 -1.81
C SER A 80 6.37 8.05 -2.46
N GLN A 81 5.43 8.63 -1.70
CA GLN A 81 4.52 9.65 -2.22
C GLN A 81 5.22 10.96 -2.58
N LYS A 82 6.17 11.39 -1.74
CA LYS A 82 6.98 12.59 -1.97
C LYS A 82 7.84 12.42 -3.22
N LEU A 83 8.51 11.27 -3.35
CA LEU A 83 9.30 10.96 -4.55
C LEU A 83 8.44 10.91 -5.81
N MET A 84 7.28 10.25 -5.77
CA MET A 84 6.35 10.22 -6.90
C MET A 84 5.76 11.60 -7.23
N LYS A 85 5.67 12.51 -6.25
CA LYS A 85 5.25 13.89 -6.50
C LYS A 85 6.36 14.67 -7.20
N VAL A 86 7.60 14.60 -6.70
CA VAL A 86 8.76 15.22 -7.34
C VAL A 86 8.94 14.74 -8.79
N LEU A 87 8.81 13.43 -9.02
CA LEU A 87 8.91 12.84 -10.37
C LEU A 87 7.81 13.35 -11.30
N ARG A 88 6.57 13.51 -10.81
CA ARG A 88 5.47 14.07 -11.60
C ARG A 88 5.69 15.55 -11.91
N ASP A 89 6.11 16.33 -10.91
CA ASP A 89 6.34 17.77 -11.06
C ASP A 89 7.48 18.02 -12.07
N LEU A 90 8.57 17.25 -11.99
CA LEU A 90 9.68 17.31 -12.96
C LEU A 90 9.23 16.93 -14.39
N ALA A 91 8.40 15.91 -14.54
CA ALA A 91 7.89 15.51 -15.85
C ALA A 91 7.04 16.62 -16.51
N ILE A 92 6.24 17.32 -15.72
CA ILE A 92 5.44 18.46 -16.20
C ILE A 92 6.36 19.61 -16.61
N GLU A 93 7.39 19.91 -15.82
CA GLU A 93 8.33 20.98 -16.15
C GLU A 93 9.12 20.70 -17.44
N ILE A 94 9.60 19.47 -17.62
CA ILE A 94 10.27 19.03 -18.85
C ILE A 94 9.34 19.16 -20.05
N HIS A 95 8.09 18.70 -19.92
CA HIS A 95 7.11 18.80 -21.00
C HIS A 95 6.83 20.26 -21.38
N ASN A 96 6.64 21.12 -20.38
CA ASN A 96 6.43 22.55 -20.60
C ASN A 96 7.66 23.23 -21.22
N HIS A 97 8.87 22.80 -20.86
CA HIS A 97 10.10 23.29 -21.48
C HIS A 97 10.18 22.86 -22.96
N ALA A 98 9.86 21.60 -23.27
CA ALA A 98 9.86 21.09 -24.64
C ALA A 98 8.88 21.86 -25.53
N ALA A 99 7.65 22.11 -25.05
CA ALA A 99 6.65 22.88 -25.81
C ALA A 99 7.09 24.33 -26.07
N ARG A 100 7.76 24.97 -25.10
CA ARG A 100 8.35 26.31 -25.32
C ARG A 100 9.49 26.27 -26.33
N MET A 101 10.31 25.23 -26.31
CA MET A 101 11.43 25.07 -27.24
C MET A 101 10.94 24.86 -28.68
N GLU A 102 9.87 24.09 -28.87
CA GLU A 102 9.23 23.90 -30.19
C GLU A 102 8.88 25.25 -30.84
N LYS A 103 8.24 26.16 -30.09
CA LYS A 103 7.91 27.51 -30.57
C LYS A 103 9.15 28.33 -30.95
N VAL A 104 10.24 28.21 -30.19
CA VAL A 104 11.50 28.91 -30.50
C VAL A 104 12.13 28.35 -31.78
N VAL A 105 12.05 27.04 -32.00
CA VAL A 105 12.54 26.41 -33.23
C VAL A 105 11.72 26.86 -34.44
N GLU A 106 10.39 26.97 -34.31
CA GLU A 106 9.52 27.53 -35.35
C GLU A 106 9.86 28.99 -35.66
N GLU A 107 10.06 29.84 -34.65
CA GLU A 107 10.43 31.25 -34.83
C GLU A 107 11.79 31.40 -35.55
N ILE A 108 12.77 30.59 -35.18
CA ILE A 108 14.07 30.56 -35.87
C ILE A 108 13.89 30.10 -37.32
N GLY A 109 13.04 29.09 -37.57
CA GLY A 109 12.69 28.64 -38.92
C GLY A 109 12.10 29.77 -39.76
N GLN A 110 11.14 30.52 -39.21
CA GLN A 110 10.52 31.65 -39.89
C GLN A 110 11.54 32.75 -40.25
N ILE A 111 12.45 33.07 -39.33
CA ILE A 111 13.51 34.06 -39.59
C ILE A 111 14.45 33.61 -40.71
N LEU A 112 14.77 32.32 -40.77
CA LEU A 112 15.62 31.76 -41.83
C LEU A 112 14.92 31.79 -43.20
N GLU A 113 13.62 31.46 -43.26
CA GLU A 113 12.81 31.56 -44.47
C GLU A 113 12.65 33.00 -44.95
N ASP A 114 12.40 33.94 -44.02
CA ASP A 114 12.27 35.36 -44.33
C ASP A 114 13.60 35.94 -44.86
N MET A 115 14.76 35.48 -44.38
CA MET A 115 16.04 35.86 -44.98
C MET A 115 16.21 35.34 -46.41
N GLN A 116 15.77 34.12 -46.70
CA GLN A 116 15.95 33.50 -48.03
C GLN A 116 15.12 34.18 -49.12
N LEU A 117 14.04 34.89 -48.77
CA LEU A 117 13.19 35.63 -49.73
C LEU A 117 13.68 37.06 -50.01
N ASN A 118 14.64 37.58 -49.23
CA ASN A 118 15.14 38.96 -49.40
C ASN A 118 16.36 39.06 -50.34
N ASP A 119 16.89 37.94 -50.83
CA ASP A 119 17.99 37.91 -51.81
C ASP A 119 17.50 37.87 -53.28
N GLU A 120 16.18 37.84 -53.53
CA GLU A 120 15.57 37.78 -54.88
C GLU A 120 14.87 39.08 -55.36
N GLU A 121 15.08 40.24 -54.72
CA GLU A 121 14.61 41.56 -55.22
C GLU A 121 15.73 42.48 -55.73
#